data_AF-A0A2T3W342-F1
#
_entry.id   AF-A0A2T3W342-F1
#
_cell.length_a   1.000
_cell.length_b   1.000
_cell.length_c   1.000
_cell.angle_alpha   90.00
_cell.angle_beta   90.00
_cell.angle_gamma   90.00
#
_symmetry.space_group_name_H-M   'P 1'
#
loop_
_entity.id
_entity.type
_entity.pdbx_description
1 polymer ?
#
loop_
_entity_poly.entity_id
_entity_poly.type
_entity_poly.pdbx_seq_one_letter_code
_entity_poly.pdbx_strand_id
1 'polypeptide(L)'
;MNRRHQPDRHTTQISRNSYDSCERLVRCGDLMVKRRPRSEEADPLKGVRAEETYTLSLNTRFAVLHDGAVRIGGELIHAQLSCLPTIAYRALVTGAPGFTQYNGIQELYQRVRLGQISERTLPTELERIVRQGRRPDPVPRMVTRPRTLQSRWLAQEVYLFKTQAGDWFLSLSFRTPVQPLAPNPSRRPFGLDLGLDPVTVISDGRTDQFFTLTDLPFLRRDALSPDARALYDQLTYASGRKDLDQVIGVLLREASAVYAEKLSHRGMSCGFIHGGRRRAVHDYHFSWLPQHANAVRLPFRRPGAAWSSQTCSVCGERRQCSRKGDRFVCLAASCQSSMDAHANAAREMLQRGLGHHQERSFPTWE
;
A
#
# COMPACT_ATOMS: atom_id res chain seq x y z
N MET A 1 -4.96 19.95 11.88
CA MET A 1 -5.87 19.14 12.72
C MET A 1 -5.25 17.79 13.04
N ASN A 2 -5.26 17.37 14.31
CA ASN A 2 -4.72 16.09 14.74
C ASN A 2 -5.73 14.97 14.46
N ARG A 3 -5.58 14.22 13.36
CA ARG A 3 -6.52 13.18 12.91
C ARG A 3 -6.40 11.84 13.66
N ARG A 4 -5.79 11.85 14.85
CA ARG A 4 -5.53 10.65 15.68
C ARG A 4 -6.78 9.83 16.04
N HIS A 5 -7.96 10.44 16.00
CA HIS A 5 -9.23 9.77 16.32
C HIS A 5 -10.06 9.41 15.10
N GLN A 6 -9.60 9.77 13.89
CA GLN A 6 -10.32 9.43 12.67
C GLN A 6 -10.06 7.97 12.27
N PRO A 7 -11.06 7.29 11.71
CA PRO A 7 -10.87 5.96 11.12
C PRO A 7 -9.74 5.93 10.08
N ASP A 8 -9.10 4.77 9.97
CA ASP A 8 -8.30 4.42 8.82
C ASP A 8 -9.19 4.34 7.59
N ARG A 9 -8.69 4.83 6.45
CA ARG A 9 -9.44 4.81 5.20
C ARG A 9 -8.55 4.27 4.11
N HIS A 10 -9.02 3.22 3.47
CA HIS A 10 -8.33 2.58 2.37
C HIS A 10 -9.18 2.70 1.13
N THR A 11 -8.59 3.29 0.10
CA THR A 11 -9.28 3.65 -1.13
C THR A 11 -8.75 2.78 -2.26
N THR A 12 -9.67 2.13 -2.97
CA THR A 12 -9.41 1.38 -4.20
C THR A 12 -10.08 2.07 -5.37
N GLN A 13 -9.49 1.96 -6.55
CA GLN A 13 -10.15 2.41 -7.77
C GLN A 13 -11.33 1.47 -8.10
N ILE A 14 -12.43 2.06 -8.55
CA ILE A 14 -13.56 1.32 -9.14
C ILE A 14 -13.24 1.10 -10.62
N SER A 15 -13.54 -0.09 -11.12
CA SER A 15 -13.32 -0.39 -12.53
C SER A 15 -14.23 0.46 -13.42
N ARG A 16 -13.72 0.88 -14.58
CA ARG A 16 -14.45 1.73 -15.54
C ARG A 16 -15.76 1.11 -16.01
N ASN A 17 -15.84 -0.23 -16.07
CA ASN A 17 -17.07 -0.94 -16.41
C ASN A 17 -18.20 -0.79 -15.37
N SER A 18 -17.92 -0.23 -14.19
CA SER A 18 -18.91 0.07 -13.14
C SER A 18 -19.26 1.55 -13.03
N TYR A 19 -18.75 2.43 -13.92
CA TYR A 19 -19.02 3.86 -13.85
C TYR A 19 -20.51 4.16 -14.08
N ASP A 20 -21.13 3.55 -15.08
CA ASP A 20 -22.57 3.72 -15.33
C ASP A 20 -23.44 3.25 -14.17
N SER A 21 -23.02 2.19 -13.45
CA SER A 21 -23.67 1.74 -12.23
C SER A 21 -23.54 2.77 -11.11
N CYS A 22 -22.37 3.41 -10.94
CA CYS A 22 -22.18 4.49 -9.97
C CYS A 22 -23.10 5.68 -10.28
N GLU A 23 -23.17 6.09 -11.55
CA GLU A 23 -24.06 7.18 -11.99
C GLU A 23 -25.55 6.83 -11.80
N ARG A 24 -25.95 5.57 -12.02
CA ARG A 24 -27.32 5.11 -11.69
C ARG A 24 -27.61 5.24 -10.20
N LEU A 25 -26.69 4.81 -9.34
CA LEU A 25 -26.86 4.94 -7.89
C LEU A 25 -27.02 6.39 -7.43
N VAL A 26 -26.31 7.34 -8.07
CA VAL A 26 -26.50 8.78 -7.82
C VAL A 26 -27.91 9.21 -8.25
N ARG A 27 -28.33 8.88 -9.48
CA ARG A 27 -29.66 9.27 -9.99
C ARG A 27 -30.81 8.67 -9.18
N CYS A 28 -30.66 7.45 -8.68
CA CYS A 28 -31.65 6.77 -7.86
C CYS A 28 -31.65 7.22 -6.39
N GLY A 29 -30.73 8.11 -5.98
CA GLY A 29 -30.62 8.61 -4.62
C GLY A 29 -29.95 7.64 -3.63
N ASP A 30 -29.40 6.53 -4.10
CA ASP A 30 -28.64 5.58 -3.28
C ASP A 30 -27.27 6.12 -2.85
N LEU A 31 -26.71 7.04 -3.65
CA LEU A 31 -25.52 7.80 -3.34
C LEU A 31 -25.88 9.27 -3.17
N MET A 32 -25.66 9.79 -1.96
CA MET A 32 -25.92 11.19 -1.62
C MET A 32 -24.60 11.96 -1.56
N VAL A 33 -24.59 13.16 -2.14
CA VAL A 33 -23.42 14.05 -2.07
C VAL A 33 -23.16 14.43 -0.61
N LYS A 34 -21.97 14.08 -0.12
CA LYS A 34 -21.47 14.53 1.18
C LYS A 34 -20.85 15.91 1.03
N ARG A 35 -21.62 16.94 1.40
CA ARG A 35 -21.09 18.31 1.51
C ARG A 35 -19.97 18.33 2.55
N ARG A 36 -18.75 18.68 2.12
CA ARG A 36 -17.63 18.88 3.04
C ARG A 36 -17.71 20.29 3.62
N PRO A 37 -17.47 20.48 4.92
CA PRO A 37 -17.22 21.82 5.45
C PRO A 37 -16.06 22.46 4.68
N ARG A 38 -16.09 23.78 4.44
CA ARG A 38 -14.97 24.48 3.78
C ARG A 38 -13.62 24.24 4.45
N SER A 39 -13.61 24.02 5.77
CA SER A 39 -12.41 23.67 6.54
C SER A 39 -11.82 22.28 6.20
N GLU A 40 -12.58 21.41 5.56
CA GLU A 40 -12.17 20.07 5.08
C GLU A 40 -11.89 20.04 3.56
N GLU A 41 -12.05 21.15 2.82
CA GLU A 41 -11.71 21.21 1.38
C GLU A 41 -10.19 21.05 1.16
N ALA A 42 -9.38 21.54 2.10
CA ALA A 42 -7.92 21.31 2.12
C ALA A 42 -7.54 19.93 2.68
N ASP A 43 -8.53 19.12 3.07
CA ASP A 43 -8.35 17.81 3.66
C ASP A 43 -8.73 16.73 2.63
N PRO A 44 -7.80 16.31 1.75
CA PRO A 44 -8.05 15.12 0.96
C PRO A 44 -8.19 13.97 1.96
N LEU A 45 -9.39 13.41 2.05
CA LEU A 45 -9.66 12.11 2.64
C LEU A 45 -8.72 11.09 1.99
N LYS A 46 -7.54 10.95 2.60
CA LYS A 46 -6.41 10.09 2.25
C LYS A 46 -6.24 9.85 0.74
N GLY A 47 -5.64 10.83 0.08
CA GLY A 47 -4.91 10.62 -1.19
C GLY A 47 -5.69 10.79 -2.49
N VAL A 48 -7.03 10.82 -2.47
CA VAL A 48 -7.81 11.13 -3.68
C VAL A 48 -8.24 12.60 -3.68
N ARG A 49 -7.85 13.32 -4.73
CA ARG A 49 -8.39 14.66 -5.04
C ARG A 49 -9.74 14.48 -5.72
N ALA A 50 -10.78 14.40 -4.92
CA ALA A 50 -12.15 14.22 -5.37
C ALA A 50 -12.78 15.57 -5.72
N GLU A 51 -13.49 15.64 -6.85
CA GLU A 51 -14.43 16.72 -7.15
C GLU A 51 -15.70 16.52 -6.31
N GLU A 52 -16.21 15.29 -6.27
CA GLU A 52 -17.39 14.93 -5.52
C GLU A 52 -17.12 13.78 -4.56
N THR A 53 -17.75 13.83 -3.39
CA THR A 53 -17.72 12.75 -2.40
C THR A 53 -19.14 12.31 -2.12
N TYR A 54 -19.39 11.02 -2.17
CA TYR A 54 -20.69 10.42 -1.93
C TYR A 54 -20.66 9.52 -0.69
N THR A 55 -21.78 9.47 0.00
CA THR A 55 -22.09 8.48 1.04
C THR A 55 -23.32 7.70 0.64
N LEU A 56 -23.47 6.49 1.18
CA LEU A 56 -24.68 5.70 1.02
C LEU A 56 -25.88 6.43 1.66
N SER A 57 -27.06 6.32 1.05
CA SER A 57 -28.31 6.70 1.70
C SER A 57 -28.61 5.76 2.88
N LEU A 58 -29.49 6.18 3.81
CA LEU A 58 -29.84 5.39 4.99
C LEU A 58 -30.44 4.01 4.65
N ASN A 59 -31.11 3.90 3.50
CA ASN A 59 -31.80 2.68 3.08
C ASN A 59 -31.00 1.84 2.07
N THR A 60 -29.87 2.35 1.60
CA THR A 60 -29.05 1.67 0.59
C THR A 60 -28.32 0.50 1.22
N ARG A 61 -28.61 -0.70 0.72
CA ARG A 61 -27.92 -1.92 1.15
C ARG A 61 -26.50 -1.95 0.57
N PHE A 62 -25.54 -2.30 1.42
CA PHE A 62 -24.14 -2.53 1.04
C PHE A 62 -23.72 -3.96 1.41
N ALA A 63 -23.13 -4.67 0.46
CA ALA A 63 -22.59 -6.00 0.70
C ALA A 63 -21.26 -6.19 -0.03
N VAL A 64 -20.29 -6.81 0.64
CA VAL A 64 -19.04 -7.25 0.02
C VAL A 64 -19.24 -8.68 -0.48
N LEU A 65 -19.04 -8.91 -1.78
CA LEU A 65 -19.31 -10.22 -2.39
C LEU A 65 -18.06 -11.10 -2.44
N HIS A 66 -16.93 -10.53 -2.86
CA HIS A 66 -15.63 -11.18 -2.95
C HIS A 66 -14.53 -10.11 -3.15
N ASP A 67 -13.28 -10.54 -3.33
CA ASP A 67 -12.07 -9.71 -3.50
C ASP A 67 -12.09 -8.62 -4.58
N GLY A 68 -13.07 -8.67 -5.47
CA GLY A 68 -13.14 -7.86 -6.69
C GLY A 68 -14.47 -7.14 -6.90
N ALA A 69 -15.43 -7.30 -5.98
CA ALA A 69 -16.76 -6.74 -6.16
C ALA A 69 -17.52 -6.50 -4.86
N VAL A 70 -18.33 -5.44 -4.88
CA VAL A 70 -19.35 -5.11 -3.88
C VAL A 70 -20.70 -4.97 -4.56
N ARG A 71 -21.77 -5.07 -3.77
CA ARG A 71 -23.14 -4.71 -4.19
C ARG A 71 -23.61 -3.50 -3.41
N ILE A 72 -24.07 -2.47 -4.12
CA ILE A 72 -24.58 -1.22 -3.54
C ILE A 72 -25.95 -0.97 -4.16
N GLY A 73 -27.02 -0.87 -3.36
CA GLY A 73 -28.36 -0.59 -3.92
C GLY A 73 -28.84 -1.61 -4.97
N GLY A 74 -28.29 -2.83 -4.96
CA GLY A 74 -28.56 -3.85 -6.00
C GLY A 74 -27.57 -3.86 -7.16
N GLU A 75 -26.84 -2.76 -7.39
CA GLU A 75 -25.83 -2.63 -8.45
C GLU A 75 -24.53 -3.36 -8.10
N LEU A 76 -23.94 -4.04 -9.09
CA LEU A 76 -22.62 -4.68 -8.96
C LEU A 76 -21.51 -3.69 -9.28
N ILE A 77 -20.67 -3.38 -8.30
CA ILE A 77 -19.55 -2.46 -8.46
C ILE A 77 -18.24 -3.24 -8.32
N HIS A 78 -17.43 -3.22 -9.37
CA HIS A 78 -16.12 -3.87 -9.39
C HIS A 78 -15.04 -2.96 -8.78
N ALA A 79 -14.37 -3.46 -7.75
CA ALA A 79 -13.33 -2.74 -7.01
C ALA A 79 -12.28 -3.72 -6.48
N GLN A 80 -11.00 -3.32 -6.45
CA GLN A 80 -9.90 -4.19 -6.03
C GLN A 80 -9.76 -4.26 -4.50
N LEU A 81 -10.71 -4.92 -3.82
CA LEU A 81 -10.72 -5.06 -2.36
C LEU A 81 -9.57 -5.93 -1.84
N SER A 82 -9.06 -6.84 -2.68
CA SER A 82 -7.82 -7.58 -2.42
C SER A 82 -6.60 -6.66 -2.28
N CYS A 83 -6.66 -5.39 -2.68
CA CYS A 83 -5.60 -4.40 -2.53
C CYS A 83 -5.62 -3.64 -1.18
N LEU A 84 -6.36 -4.16 -0.19
CA LEU A 84 -6.33 -3.63 1.17
C LEU A 84 -5.11 -4.15 1.95
N PRO A 85 -4.60 -3.37 2.94
CA PRO A 85 -3.57 -3.87 3.85
C PRO A 85 -4.12 -5.03 4.69
N THR A 86 -3.24 -5.87 5.20
CA THR A 86 -3.59 -7.14 5.85
C THR A 86 -4.62 -6.97 6.97
N ILE A 87 -4.44 -6.00 7.87
CA ILE A 87 -5.39 -5.76 8.98
C ILE A 87 -6.79 -5.38 8.47
N ALA A 88 -6.88 -4.54 7.45
CA ALA A 88 -8.14 -4.05 6.88
C ALA A 88 -8.84 -5.13 6.05
N TYR A 89 -8.08 -5.84 5.21
CA TYR A 89 -8.61 -6.96 4.42
C TYR A 89 -9.21 -8.05 5.33
N ARG A 90 -8.51 -8.42 6.40
CA ARG A 90 -9.03 -9.39 7.39
C ARG A 90 -10.33 -8.90 8.01
N ALA A 91 -10.36 -7.65 8.46
CA ALA A 91 -11.53 -7.04 9.07
C ALA A 91 -12.73 -6.99 8.12
N LEU A 92 -12.48 -6.72 6.83
CA LEU A 92 -13.48 -6.70 5.78
C LEU A 92 -14.10 -8.09 5.59
N VAL A 93 -13.27 -9.11 5.37
CA VAL A 93 -13.72 -10.50 5.11
C VAL A 93 -14.49 -11.04 6.31
N THR A 94 -13.96 -10.88 7.54
CA THR A 94 -14.65 -11.33 8.75
C THR A 94 -15.95 -10.56 9.01
N GLY A 95 -16.02 -9.28 8.63
CA GLY A 95 -17.23 -8.46 8.77
C GLY A 95 -18.26 -8.63 7.65
N ALA A 96 -17.97 -9.45 6.63
CA ALA A 96 -18.82 -9.66 5.46
C ALA A 96 -19.36 -11.11 5.44
N PRO A 97 -20.53 -11.39 6.03
CA PRO A 97 -21.05 -12.76 6.17
C PRO A 97 -21.33 -13.46 4.82
N GLY A 98 -21.60 -12.69 3.77
CA GLY A 98 -21.80 -13.20 2.41
C GLY A 98 -20.53 -13.27 1.56
N PHE A 99 -19.35 -13.09 2.14
CA PHE A 99 -18.10 -13.08 1.39
C PHE A 99 -17.79 -14.45 0.80
N THR A 100 -17.47 -14.48 -0.48
CA THR A 100 -17.14 -15.70 -1.22
C THR A 100 -15.70 -15.68 -1.70
N GLN A 101 -15.04 -16.84 -1.63
CA GLN A 101 -13.64 -17.03 -2.03
C GLN A 101 -13.51 -18.31 -2.85
N TYR A 102 -12.43 -18.41 -3.63
CA TYR A 102 -12.13 -19.64 -4.34
C TYR A 102 -11.67 -20.73 -3.36
N ASN A 103 -12.18 -21.95 -3.53
CA ASN A 103 -11.73 -23.09 -2.74
C ASN A 103 -10.27 -23.46 -3.09
N GLY A 104 -9.45 -23.79 -2.10
CA GLY A 104 -8.04 -24.16 -2.31
C GLY A 104 -7.09 -22.98 -2.58
N ILE A 105 -7.56 -21.73 -2.46
CA ILE A 105 -6.75 -20.54 -2.80
C ILE A 105 -5.56 -20.35 -1.84
N GLN A 106 -5.72 -20.71 -0.56
CA GLN A 106 -4.67 -20.56 0.44
C GLN A 106 -3.53 -21.55 0.18
N GLU A 107 -3.86 -22.78 -0.18
CA GLU A 107 -2.95 -23.87 -0.50
C GLU A 107 -2.18 -23.52 -1.80
N LEU A 108 -2.88 -23.03 -2.83
CA LEU A 108 -2.24 -22.54 -4.05
C LEU A 108 -1.28 -21.39 -3.72
N TYR A 109 -1.71 -20.38 -2.97
CA TYR A 109 -0.87 -19.24 -2.57
C TYR A 109 0.40 -19.67 -1.84
N GLN A 110 0.29 -20.62 -0.92
CA GLN A 110 1.45 -21.17 -0.20
C GLN A 110 2.41 -21.89 -1.16
N ARG A 111 1.89 -22.76 -2.03
CA ARG A 111 2.71 -23.48 -3.03
C ARG A 111 3.44 -22.52 -3.97
N VAL A 112 2.75 -21.48 -4.46
CA VAL A 112 3.35 -20.42 -5.30
C VAL A 112 4.51 -19.75 -4.58
N ARG A 113 4.29 -19.28 -3.36
CA ARG A 113 5.32 -18.57 -2.59
C ARG A 113 6.49 -19.43 -2.14
N LEU A 114 6.28 -20.74 -1.97
CA LEU A 114 7.33 -21.70 -1.60
C LEU A 114 8.07 -22.26 -2.84
N GLY A 115 7.76 -21.80 -4.06
CA GLY A 115 8.35 -22.33 -5.28
C GLY A 115 7.95 -23.78 -5.60
N GLN A 116 6.87 -24.28 -5.00
CA GLN A 116 6.38 -25.66 -5.14
C GLN A 116 5.44 -25.84 -6.34
N ILE A 117 5.32 -24.83 -7.19
CA ILE A 117 4.54 -24.85 -8.43
C ILE A 117 5.32 -24.10 -9.50
N SER A 118 5.49 -24.75 -10.65
CA SER A 118 6.26 -24.19 -11.76
C SER A 118 5.41 -23.27 -12.63
N GLU A 119 6.06 -22.42 -13.43
CA GLU A 119 5.42 -21.59 -14.46
C GLU A 119 4.55 -22.41 -15.42
N ARG A 120 4.92 -23.66 -15.71
CA ARG A 120 4.16 -24.57 -16.58
C ARG A 120 2.86 -25.05 -15.93
N THR A 121 2.87 -25.31 -14.62
CA THR A 121 1.73 -25.90 -13.90
C THR A 121 0.75 -24.87 -13.34
N LEU A 122 1.23 -23.66 -13.05
CA LEU A 122 0.43 -22.61 -12.41
C LEU A 122 -0.80 -22.20 -13.23
N PRO A 123 -0.76 -22.02 -14.57
CA PRO A 123 -1.94 -21.72 -15.37
C PRO A 123 -3.07 -22.75 -15.20
N THR A 124 -2.74 -24.04 -15.27
CA THR A 124 -3.72 -25.11 -15.12
C THR A 124 -4.38 -25.11 -13.74
N GLU A 125 -3.62 -24.85 -12.69
CA GLU A 125 -4.14 -24.77 -11.31
C GLU A 125 -5.03 -23.55 -11.10
N LEU A 126 -4.65 -22.39 -11.65
CA LEU A 126 -5.49 -21.19 -11.64
C LEU A 126 -6.83 -21.45 -12.32
N GLU A 127 -6.82 -22.00 -13.54
CA GLU A 127 -8.05 -22.30 -14.28
C GLU A 127 -8.89 -23.36 -13.58
N ARG A 128 -8.26 -24.38 -12.99
CA ARG A 128 -8.96 -25.39 -12.19
C ARG A 128 -9.69 -24.76 -11.00
N ILE A 129 -9.03 -23.90 -10.24
CA ILE A 129 -9.63 -23.21 -9.09
C ILE A 129 -10.76 -22.28 -9.52
N VAL A 130 -10.56 -21.52 -10.61
CA VAL A 130 -11.57 -20.61 -11.16
C VAL A 130 -12.82 -21.36 -11.60
N ARG A 131 -12.67 -22.48 -12.33
CA ARG A 131 -13.79 -23.32 -12.80
C ARG A 131 -14.59 -23.94 -11.65
N GLN A 132 -13.97 -24.20 -10.51
CA GLN A 132 -14.67 -24.68 -9.31
C GLN A 132 -15.57 -23.61 -8.68
N GLY A 133 -15.39 -22.35 -9.07
CA GLY A 133 -16.17 -21.22 -8.58
C GLY A 133 -15.81 -20.81 -7.17
N ARG A 134 -16.41 -19.69 -6.74
CA ARG A 134 -16.30 -19.21 -5.36
C ARG A 134 -17.35 -19.87 -4.49
N ARG A 135 -17.03 -20.04 -3.21
CA ARG A 135 -17.94 -20.52 -2.18
C ARG A 135 -17.93 -19.56 -1.00
N PRO A 136 -19.03 -19.44 -0.23
CA PRO A 136 -19.03 -18.69 1.02
C PRO A 136 -17.88 -19.17 1.93
N ASP A 137 -16.97 -18.27 2.28
CA ASP A 137 -15.87 -18.51 3.20
C ASP A 137 -15.54 -17.20 3.93
N PRO A 138 -15.95 -17.02 5.19
CA PRO A 138 -15.68 -15.81 5.96
C PRO A 138 -14.27 -15.80 6.59
N VAL A 139 -13.42 -16.81 6.29
CA VAL A 139 -12.04 -16.88 6.79
C VAL A 139 -11.11 -16.12 5.85
N PRO A 140 -10.40 -15.07 6.30
CA PRO A 140 -9.48 -14.33 5.45
C PRO A 140 -8.34 -15.24 4.94
N ARG A 141 -8.20 -15.37 3.61
CA ARG A 141 -7.11 -16.11 2.95
C ARG A 141 -6.04 -15.16 2.41
N MET A 142 -4.85 -15.71 2.13
CA MET A 142 -3.70 -15.00 1.55
C MET A 142 -3.25 -13.76 2.37
N VAL A 143 -3.43 -13.83 3.69
CA VAL A 143 -3.03 -12.79 4.64
C VAL A 143 -2.47 -13.42 5.90
N THR A 144 -1.50 -12.76 6.51
CA THR A 144 -0.96 -13.18 7.82
C THR A 144 -1.91 -12.75 8.94
N ARG A 145 -1.77 -13.33 10.14
CA ARG A 145 -2.46 -12.82 11.34
C ARG A 145 -1.52 -11.81 12.01
N PRO A 146 -1.80 -10.49 11.94
CA PRO A 146 -0.95 -9.48 12.54
C PRO A 146 -0.95 -9.62 14.06
N ARG A 147 0.22 -9.44 14.69
CA ARG A 147 0.40 -9.54 16.15
C ARG A 147 0.16 -8.23 16.88
N THR A 148 0.31 -7.09 16.21
CA THR A 148 0.40 -5.76 16.85
C THR A 148 -0.82 -4.89 16.60
N LEU A 149 -1.43 -5.02 15.43
CA LEU A 149 -2.58 -4.24 14.99
C LEU A 149 -3.74 -5.17 14.65
N GLN A 150 -4.94 -4.77 15.05
CA GLN A 150 -6.18 -5.41 14.65
C GLN A 150 -7.12 -4.31 14.19
N SER A 151 -7.84 -4.54 13.09
CA SER A 151 -8.82 -3.59 12.59
C SER A 151 -10.23 -4.16 12.72
N ARG A 152 -11.19 -3.25 12.89
CA ARG A 152 -12.63 -3.51 12.75
C ARG A 152 -13.14 -2.68 11.59
N TRP A 153 -13.83 -3.33 10.66
CA TRP A 153 -14.47 -2.65 9.54
C TRP A 153 -15.70 -1.85 10.03
N LEU A 154 -15.87 -0.64 9.53
CA LEU A 154 -17.01 0.24 9.80
C LEU A 154 -17.92 0.22 8.56
N ALA A 155 -18.82 -0.76 8.49
CA ALA A 155 -19.68 -1.00 7.33
C ALA A 155 -20.61 0.18 6.97
N GLN A 156 -20.90 1.05 7.94
CA GLN A 156 -21.68 2.27 7.76
C GLN A 156 -20.86 3.46 7.22
N GLU A 157 -19.53 3.36 7.21
CA GLU A 157 -18.64 4.42 6.74
C GLU A 157 -17.99 4.06 5.39
N VAL A 158 -18.84 3.94 4.38
CA VAL A 158 -18.48 3.71 2.98
C VAL A 158 -18.60 5.01 2.20
N TYR A 159 -17.56 5.35 1.45
CA TYR A 159 -17.52 6.54 0.62
C TYR A 159 -17.18 6.19 -0.81
N LEU A 160 -17.80 6.90 -1.76
CA LEU A 160 -17.35 6.92 -3.14
C LEU A 160 -16.82 8.31 -3.48
N PHE A 161 -15.76 8.36 -4.29
CA PHE A 161 -15.17 9.60 -4.78
C PHE A 161 -15.21 9.61 -6.29
N LYS A 162 -15.57 10.75 -6.88
CA LYS A 162 -15.43 11.04 -8.30
C LYS A 162 -14.39 12.14 -8.45
N THR A 163 -13.35 11.90 -9.24
CA THR A 163 -12.32 12.91 -9.54
C THR A 163 -12.80 13.83 -10.66
N GLN A 164 -12.11 14.97 -10.83
CA GLN A 164 -12.36 15.89 -11.95
C GLN A 164 -12.18 15.23 -13.33
N ALA A 165 -11.37 14.18 -13.42
CA ALA A 165 -11.20 13.38 -14.63
C ALA A 165 -12.33 12.36 -14.85
N GLY A 166 -13.33 12.32 -13.96
CA GLY A 166 -14.43 11.35 -14.00
C GLY A 166 -14.09 9.96 -13.44
N ASP A 167 -12.93 9.79 -12.80
CA ASP A 167 -12.57 8.48 -12.25
C ASP A 167 -13.22 8.23 -10.89
N TRP A 168 -13.72 7.02 -10.70
CA TRP A 168 -14.40 6.60 -9.48
C TRP A 168 -13.51 5.78 -8.55
N PHE A 169 -13.67 6.02 -7.25
CA PHE A 169 -12.96 5.31 -6.19
C PHE A 169 -13.92 4.90 -5.07
N LEU A 170 -13.69 3.72 -4.49
CA LEU A 170 -14.37 3.21 -3.30
C LEU A 170 -13.44 3.33 -2.10
N SER A 171 -13.91 3.95 -1.02
CA SER A 171 -13.16 4.07 0.24
C SER A 171 -13.90 3.40 1.38
N LEU A 172 -13.20 2.50 2.05
CA LEU A 172 -13.70 1.74 3.19
C LEU A 172 -13.00 2.21 4.46
N SER A 173 -13.79 2.35 5.53
CA SER A 173 -13.30 2.86 6.81
C SER A 173 -13.10 1.76 7.84
N PHE A 174 -12.03 1.88 8.61
CA PHE A 174 -11.63 0.89 9.61
C PHE A 174 -11.23 1.58 10.91
N ARG A 175 -11.54 0.97 12.04
CA ARG A 175 -10.98 1.37 13.33
C ARG A 175 -9.90 0.38 13.70
N THR A 176 -8.68 0.85 13.90
CA THR A 176 -7.52 0.00 14.20
C THR A 176 -7.08 0.21 15.64
N PRO A 177 -7.66 -0.50 16.63
CA PRO A 177 -7.10 -0.54 17.96
C PRO A 177 -5.65 -1.04 17.93
N VAL A 178 -4.80 -0.37 18.71
CA VAL A 178 -3.43 -0.78 18.93
C VAL A 178 -3.42 -1.71 20.13
N GLN A 179 -2.92 -2.93 19.95
CA GLN A 179 -2.58 -3.74 21.11
C GLN A 179 -1.36 -3.11 21.78
N PRO A 180 -1.37 -2.87 23.11
CA PRO A 180 -0.23 -2.30 23.81
C PRO A 180 1.02 -3.10 23.47
N LEU A 181 1.99 -2.45 22.85
CA LEU A 181 3.32 -3.02 22.68
C LEU A 181 4.03 -2.90 24.02
N ALA A 182 4.71 -3.96 24.46
CA ALA A 182 5.59 -3.86 25.61
C ALA A 182 6.55 -2.68 25.40
N PRO A 183 6.73 -1.79 26.40
CA PRO A 183 7.68 -0.70 26.30
C PRO A 183 9.04 -1.25 25.91
N ASN A 184 9.59 -0.77 24.80
CA ASN A 184 10.92 -1.15 24.35
C ASN A 184 11.82 0.09 24.46
N PRO A 185 12.66 0.20 25.50
CA PRO A 185 13.55 1.35 25.68
C PRO A 185 14.62 1.44 24.58
N SER A 186 14.86 0.35 23.85
CA SER A 186 15.84 0.27 22.77
C SER A 186 15.30 0.71 21.40
N ARG A 187 14.15 1.39 21.36
CA ARG A 187 13.58 1.90 20.10
C ARG A 187 14.45 3.02 19.51
N ARG A 188 14.65 2.95 18.20
CA ARG A 188 15.58 3.83 17.45
C ARG A 188 14.92 4.44 16.22
N PRO A 189 15.37 5.61 15.75
CA PRO A 189 14.86 6.19 14.51
C PRO A 189 15.33 5.37 13.31
N PHE A 190 14.49 5.27 12.28
CA PHE A 190 14.83 4.59 11.02
C PHE A 190 14.61 5.50 9.81
N GLY A 191 15.57 5.52 8.89
CA GLY A 191 15.41 6.02 7.53
C GLY A 191 15.09 4.88 6.57
N LEU A 192 14.25 5.16 5.58
CA LEU A 192 13.75 4.20 4.60
C LEU A 192 14.13 4.67 3.19
N ASP A 193 14.70 3.76 2.42
CA ASP A 193 14.76 3.84 0.96
C ASP A 193 13.79 2.84 0.33
N LEU A 194 13.17 3.23 -0.78
CA LEU A 194 12.13 2.45 -1.44
C LEU A 194 12.51 2.18 -2.89
N GLY A 195 12.49 0.91 -3.26
CA GLY A 195 12.83 0.44 -4.60
C GLY A 195 11.87 -0.63 -5.09
N LEU A 196 12.27 -1.30 -6.17
CA LEU A 196 11.64 -2.55 -6.61
C LEU A 196 12.50 -3.77 -6.27
N ASP A 197 13.82 -3.58 -6.21
CA ASP A 197 14.79 -4.59 -5.80
C ASP A 197 16.05 -3.88 -5.25
N PRO A 198 16.29 -3.90 -3.92
CA PRO A 198 15.37 -4.32 -2.87
C PRO A 198 14.08 -3.47 -2.86
N VAL A 199 12.99 -4.00 -2.30
CA VAL A 199 11.72 -3.25 -2.19
C VAL A 199 11.76 -2.17 -1.12
N THR A 200 12.48 -2.44 -0.03
CA THR A 200 12.71 -1.47 1.03
C THR A 200 14.03 -1.76 1.70
N VAL A 201 14.83 -0.73 1.94
CA VAL A 201 15.95 -0.78 2.87
C VAL A 201 15.61 0.11 4.05
N ILE A 202 15.77 -0.42 5.26
CA ILE A 202 15.66 0.37 6.49
C ILE A 202 17.04 0.50 7.13
N SER A 203 17.36 1.67 7.65
CA SER A 203 18.62 1.92 8.35
C SER A 203 18.39 2.74 9.61
N ASP A 204 19.03 2.36 10.72
CA ASP A 204 19.15 3.19 11.92
C ASP A 204 20.48 3.99 11.96
N GLY A 205 21.22 3.99 10.85
CA GLY A 205 22.54 4.60 10.72
C GLY A 205 23.70 3.71 11.16
N ARG A 206 23.43 2.59 11.85
CA ARG A 206 24.46 1.61 12.27
C ARG A 206 24.30 0.28 11.55
N THR A 207 23.06 -0.14 11.36
CA THR A 207 22.64 -1.40 10.77
C THR A 207 21.64 -1.14 9.65
N ASP A 208 21.81 -1.84 8.55
CA ASP A 208 20.90 -1.79 7.41
C ASP A 208 20.20 -3.14 7.28
N GLN A 209 18.90 -3.14 7.00
CA GLN A 209 18.14 -4.36 6.69
C GLN A 209 17.50 -4.22 5.32
N PHE A 210 17.70 -5.23 4.49
CA PHE A 210 17.23 -5.29 3.11
C PHE A 210 16.01 -6.20 3.04
N PHE A 211 14.92 -5.69 2.47
CA PHE A 211 13.72 -6.45 2.22
C PHE A 211 13.54 -6.61 0.72
N THR A 212 13.41 -7.85 0.28
CA THR A 212 13.16 -8.22 -1.12
C THR A 212 11.77 -8.83 -1.25
N LEU A 213 11.22 -8.79 -2.45
CA LEU A 213 9.94 -9.45 -2.75
C LEU A 213 10.19 -10.92 -3.00
N THR A 214 9.25 -11.76 -2.58
CA THR A 214 9.25 -13.17 -2.94
C THR A 214 9.06 -13.30 -4.44
N ASP A 215 10.01 -13.95 -5.12
CA ASP A 215 9.89 -14.26 -6.54
C ASP A 215 8.73 -15.21 -6.79
N LEU A 216 7.90 -14.86 -7.77
CA LEU A 216 6.77 -15.68 -8.20
C LEU A 216 6.97 -16.10 -9.66
N PRO A 217 6.51 -17.31 -10.04
CA PRO A 217 6.53 -17.78 -11.42
C PRO A 217 5.94 -16.73 -12.38
N PHE A 218 6.68 -16.34 -13.42
CA PHE A 218 6.17 -15.38 -14.40
C PHE A 218 5.14 -16.06 -15.31
N LEU A 219 3.97 -15.44 -15.45
CA LEU A 219 2.92 -15.93 -16.34
C LEU A 219 2.61 -14.95 -17.47
N ARG A 220 2.51 -15.52 -18.67
CA ARG A 220 1.90 -14.91 -19.84
C ARG A 220 0.38 -14.76 -19.63
N ARG A 221 -0.08 -13.52 -19.46
CA ARG A 221 -1.47 -13.19 -19.09
C ARG A 221 -2.49 -13.51 -20.19
N ASP A 222 -2.05 -13.50 -21.44
CA ASP A 222 -2.82 -13.82 -22.64
C ASP A 222 -3.27 -15.28 -22.68
N ALA A 223 -2.57 -16.17 -21.96
CA ALA A 223 -2.92 -17.59 -21.87
C ALA A 223 -3.97 -17.93 -20.79
N LEU A 224 -4.45 -16.94 -20.04
CA LEU A 224 -5.40 -17.11 -18.93
C LEU A 224 -6.76 -16.52 -19.26
N SER A 225 -7.82 -17.17 -18.80
CA SER A 225 -9.16 -16.60 -18.72
C SER A 225 -9.15 -15.31 -17.88
N PRO A 226 -10.11 -14.38 -18.08
CA PRO A 226 -10.17 -13.13 -17.31
C PRO A 226 -10.15 -13.34 -15.79
N ASP A 227 -10.88 -14.36 -15.31
CA ASP A 227 -10.96 -14.69 -13.89
C ASP A 227 -9.68 -15.34 -13.34
N ALA A 228 -8.99 -16.17 -14.14
CA ALA A 228 -7.68 -16.72 -13.78
C ALA A 228 -6.60 -15.65 -13.76
N ARG A 229 -6.66 -14.69 -14.69
CA ARG A 229 -5.79 -13.50 -14.69
C ARG A 229 -6.01 -12.65 -13.44
N ALA A 230 -7.27 -12.39 -13.08
CA ALA A 230 -7.61 -11.66 -11.87
C ALA A 230 -7.13 -12.40 -10.59
N LEU A 231 -7.28 -13.73 -10.54
CA LEU A 231 -6.76 -14.55 -9.44
C LEU A 231 -5.23 -14.49 -9.36
N TYR A 232 -4.52 -14.56 -10.48
CA TYR A 232 -3.06 -14.41 -10.51
C TYR A 232 -2.60 -13.03 -10.03
N ASP A 233 -3.31 -11.96 -10.42
CA ASP A 233 -3.06 -10.61 -9.93
C ASP A 233 -3.27 -10.52 -8.41
N GLN A 234 -4.30 -11.17 -7.87
CA GLN A 234 -4.55 -11.26 -6.43
C GLN A 234 -3.44 -11.99 -5.69
N LEU A 235 -2.96 -13.14 -6.21
CA LEU A 235 -1.84 -13.89 -5.62
C LEU A 235 -0.55 -13.05 -5.60
N THR A 236 -0.27 -12.36 -6.71
CA THR A 236 0.90 -11.48 -6.84
C THR A 236 0.84 -10.35 -5.81
N TYR A 237 -0.31 -9.68 -5.70
CA TYR A 237 -0.51 -8.61 -4.75
C TYR A 237 -0.41 -9.11 -3.30
N ALA A 238 -1.08 -10.22 -2.98
CA ALA A 238 -1.05 -10.81 -1.65
C ALA A 238 0.35 -11.27 -1.24
N SER A 239 1.18 -11.68 -2.20
CA SER A 239 2.59 -11.98 -1.97
C SER A 239 3.35 -10.72 -1.57
N GLY A 240 3.29 -9.65 -2.37
CA GLY A 240 3.96 -8.39 -2.06
C GLY A 240 3.49 -7.78 -0.75
N ARG A 241 2.18 -7.82 -0.47
CA ARG A 241 1.61 -7.40 0.83
C ARG A 241 2.23 -8.16 2.00
N LYS A 242 2.37 -9.49 1.91
CA LYS A 242 2.96 -10.30 2.97
C LYS A 242 4.42 -9.94 3.23
N ASP A 243 5.19 -9.60 2.20
CA ASP A 243 6.59 -9.18 2.34
C ASP A 243 6.68 -7.80 3.00
N LEU A 244 5.83 -6.86 2.58
CA LEU A 244 5.78 -5.51 3.12
C LEU A 244 5.23 -5.45 4.55
N ASP A 245 4.34 -6.38 4.94
CA ASP A 245 3.92 -6.56 6.33
C ASP A 245 5.09 -6.91 7.26
N GLN A 246 6.14 -7.57 6.75
CA GLN A 246 7.35 -7.85 7.54
C GLN A 246 8.08 -6.56 7.88
N VAL A 247 8.22 -5.66 6.90
CA VAL A 247 8.80 -4.32 7.08
C VAL A 247 8.01 -3.54 8.14
N ILE A 248 6.68 -3.46 7.98
CA ILE A 248 5.80 -2.81 8.96
C ILE A 248 6.00 -3.45 10.34
N GLY A 249 6.04 -4.79 10.41
CA GLY A 249 6.25 -5.53 11.65
C GLY A 249 7.53 -5.13 12.39
N VAL A 250 8.64 -4.98 11.67
CA VAL A 250 9.93 -4.51 12.24
C VAL A 250 9.78 -3.09 12.75
N LEU A 251 9.28 -2.17 11.92
CA LEU A 251 9.12 -0.76 12.29
C LEU A 251 8.21 -0.57 13.51
N LEU A 252 7.09 -1.27 13.58
CA LEU A 252 6.18 -1.16 14.73
C LEU A 252 6.82 -1.65 16.04
N ARG A 253 7.73 -2.63 15.98
CA ARG A 253 8.42 -3.16 17.17
C ARG A 253 9.59 -2.29 17.60
N GLU A 254 10.38 -1.82 16.64
CA GLU A 254 11.72 -1.27 16.89
C GLU A 254 11.83 0.24 16.68
N ALA A 255 10.93 0.86 15.91
CA ALA A 255 11.09 2.28 15.57
C ALA A 255 10.63 3.20 16.70
N SER A 256 11.43 4.23 17.00
CA SER A 256 11.00 5.41 17.75
C SER A 256 10.53 6.53 16.82
N ALA A 257 11.01 6.55 15.57
CA ALA A 257 10.55 7.42 14.48
C ALA A 257 10.87 6.77 13.12
N VAL A 258 10.16 7.18 12.08
CA VAL A 258 10.35 6.69 10.70
C VAL A 258 10.42 7.87 9.72
N TYR A 259 11.43 7.85 8.87
CA TYR A 259 11.70 8.85 7.85
C TYR A 259 11.74 8.17 6.48
N ALA A 260 10.80 8.51 5.61
CA ALA A 260 10.70 7.92 4.27
C ALA A 260 10.65 9.00 3.21
N GLU A 261 11.18 8.75 2.02
CA GLU A 261 11.19 9.74 0.95
C GLU A 261 9.80 10.30 0.61
N LYS A 262 9.73 11.63 0.43
CA LYS A 262 8.56 12.30 -0.16
C LYS A 262 8.49 12.03 -1.67
N LEU A 263 8.13 10.80 -2.01
CA LEU A 263 7.96 10.38 -3.40
C LEU A 263 6.69 10.97 -4.02
N SER A 264 6.72 11.13 -5.35
CA SER A 264 5.56 11.43 -6.17
C SER A 264 5.63 10.58 -7.44
N HIS A 265 4.50 10.27 -8.07
CA HIS A 265 4.50 9.56 -9.35
C HIS A 265 5.00 10.43 -10.52
N ARG A 266 5.23 11.73 -10.32
CA ARG A 266 5.74 12.62 -11.37
C ARG A 266 7.17 12.21 -11.75
N GLY A 267 7.40 11.94 -13.04
CA GLY A 267 8.71 11.53 -13.54
C GLY A 267 9.06 10.05 -13.31
N MET A 268 8.18 9.27 -12.67
CA MET A 268 8.36 7.82 -12.59
C MET A 268 7.87 7.14 -13.87
N SER A 269 8.56 6.09 -14.31
CA SER A 269 8.12 5.33 -15.48
C SER A 269 6.80 4.61 -15.21
N CYS A 270 5.95 4.48 -16.24
CA CYS A 270 4.71 3.71 -16.12
C CYS A 270 4.99 2.28 -15.65
N GLY A 271 6.05 1.64 -16.15
CA GLY A 271 6.44 0.29 -15.72
C GLY A 271 6.69 0.19 -14.21
N PHE A 272 7.42 1.16 -13.65
CA PHE A 272 7.66 1.24 -12.20
C PHE A 272 6.35 1.38 -11.42
N ILE A 273 5.47 2.29 -11.85
CA ILE A 273 4.19 2.53 -11.17
C ILE A 273 3.29 1.28 -11.21
N HIS A 274 3.12 0.67 -12.38
CA HIS A 274 2.25 -0.49 -12.54
C HIS A 274 2.83 -1.72 -11.85
N GLY A 275 4.15 -1.94 -11.94
CA GLY A 275 4.84 -3.02 -11.24
C GLY A 275 4.76 -2.86 -9.72
N GLY A 276 5.03 -1.66 -9.23
CA GLY A 276 4.97 -1.32 -7.80
C GLY A 276 3.56 -1.46 -7.23
N ARG A 277 2.51 -1.02 -7.93
CA ARG A 277 1.11 -1.24 -7.49
C ARG A 277 0.73 -2.72 -7.51
N ARG A 278 1.07 -3.46 -8.57
CA ARG A 278 0.77 -4.90 -8.69
C ARG A 278 1.36 -5.72 -7.56
N ARG A 279 2.52 -5.31 -7.03
CA ARG A 279 3.21 -5.97 -5.91
C ARG A 279 3.02 -5.23 -4.58
N ALA A 280 1.98 -4.41 -4.45
CA ALA A 280 1.60 -3.64 -3.26
C ALA A 280 2.60 -2.58 -2.75
N VAL A 281 3.77 -2.40 -3.38
CA VAL A 281 4.84 -1.48 -2.97
C VAL A 281 4.34 -0.03 -2.86
N HIS A 282 3.59 0.42 -3.86
CA HIS A 282 3.06 1.78 -3.87
C HIS A 282 1.97 1.97 -2.82
N ASP A 283 1.06 1.01 -2.66
CA ASP A 283 -0.01 1.10 -1.68
C ASP A 283 0.56 1.07 -0.26
N TYR A 284 1.58 0.24 -0.02
CA TYR A 284 2.38 0.23 1.20
C TYR A 284 2.95 1.61 1.52
N HIS A 285 3.73 2.19 0.60
CA HIS A 285 4.40 3.46 0.86
C HIS A 285 3.42 4.61 1.02
N PHE A 286 2.52 4.78 0.04
CA PHE A 286 1.68 5.95 -0.05
C PHE A 286 0.49 5.92 0.91
N SER A 287 -0.01 4.72 1.27
CA SER A 287 -1.25 4.57 2.02
C SER A 287 -1.11 3.79 3.31
N TRP A 288 -0.47 2.61 3.32
CA TRP A 288 -0.53 1.72 4.47
C TRP A 288 0.40 2.16 5.59
N LEU A 289 1.69 2.31 5.31
CA LEU A 289 2.71 2.69 6.28
C LEU A 289 2.36 3.95 7.08
N PRO A 290 1.99 5.10 6.47
CA PRO A 290 1.62 6.28 7.24
C PRO A 290 0.39 6.07 8.13
N GLN A 291 -0.59 5.25 7.69
CA GLN A 291 -1.77 4.94 8.50
C GLN A 291 -1.42 4.03 9.68
N HIS A 292 -0.59 3.01 9.46
CA HIS A 292 -0.13 2.11 10.53
C HIS A 292 0.72 2.87 11.56
N ALA A 293 1.62 3.74 11.10
CA ALA A 293 2.42 4.59 11.97
C ALA A 293 1.52 5.55 12.78
N ASN A 294 0.52 6.18 12.15
CA ASN A 294 -0.44 7.02 12.85
C ASN A 294 -1.24 6.26 13.90
N ALA A 295 -1.69 5.03 13.59
CA ALA A 295 -2.45 4.20 14.53
C ALA A 295 -1.66 3.97 15.83
N VAL A 296 -0.36 3.62 15.74
CA VAL A 296 0.51 3.41 16.92
C VAL A 296 1.17 4.67 17.46
N ARG A 297 0.83 5.86 16.94
CA ARG A 297 1.46 7.15 17.30
C ARG A 297 2.98 7.18 17.07
N LEU A 298 3.46 6.42 16.10
CA LEU A 298 4.86 6.44 15.66
C LEU A 298 5.09 7.70 14.82
N PRO A 299 6.02 8.59 15.20
CA PRO A 299 6.40 9.73 14.36
C PRO A 299 6.82 9.25 12.97
N PHE A 300 6.09 9.71 11.96
CA PHE A 300 6.36 9.42 10.56
C PHE A 300 6.51 10.73 9.80
N ARG A 301 7.68 10.95 9.19
CA ARG A 301 7.96 12.16 8.40
C ARG A 301 8.43 11.78 7.01
N ARG A 302 8.17 12.68 6.06
CA ARG A 302 8.64 12.53 4.69
C ARG A 302 9.55 13.69 4.26
N PRO A 303 10.87 13.60 4.49
CA PRO A 303 11.83 14.56 3.98
C PRO A 303 11.81 14.65 2.45
N GLY A 304 12.29 15.76 1.88
CA GLY A 304 12.43 15.90 0.44
C GLY A 304 13.29 14.77 -0.15
N ALA A 305 12.83 14.14 -1.23
CA ALA A 305 13.55 13.04 -1.89
C ALA A 305 14.68 13.54 -2.83
N ALA A 306 14.75 14.85 -3.08
CA ALA A 306 15.69 15.40 -4.04
C ALA A 306 17.14 15.06 -3.65
N TRP A 307 17.90 14.49 -4.60
CA TRP A 307 19.31 14.18 -4.44
C TRP A 307 19.66 13.10 -3.40
N SER A 308 18.68 12.39 -2.82
CA SER A 308 18.94 11.35 -1.81
C SER A 308 19.91 10.27 -2.30
N SER A 309 19.80 9.89 -3.57
CA SER A 309 20.65 8.92 -4.24
C SER A 309 22.03 9.46 -4.67
N GLN A 310 22.27 10.77 -4.51
CA GLN A 310 23.49 11.47 -4.95
C GLN A 310 24.28 12.08 -3.80
N THR A 311 23.68 12.16 -2.61
CA THR A 311 24.29 12.67 -1.38
C THR A 311 24.90 11.53 -0.57
N CYS A 312 26.15 11.70 -0.14
CA CYS A 312 26.83 10.76 0.73
C CYS A 312 26.31 10.86 2.16
N SER A 313 25.75 9.77 2.70
CA SER A 313 25.23 9.71 4.07
C SER A 313 26.30 9.85 5.17
N VAL A 314 27.60 9.80 4.82
CA VAL A 314 28.72 9.94 5.77
C VAL A 314 29.18 11.40 5.88
N CYS A 315 29.41 12.07 4.74
CA CYS A 315 30.00 13.42 4.72
C CYS A 315 29.07 14.52 4.18
N GLY A 316 27.89 14.17 3.67
CA GLY A 316 26.94 15.11 3.05
C GLY A 316 27.33 15.62 1.66
N GLU A 317 28.48 15.21 1.11
CA GLU A 317 28.88 15.61 -0.24
C GLU A 317 27.87 15.09 -1.27
N ARG A 318 27.42 15.97 -2.17
CA ARG A 318 26.49 15.65 -3.25
C ARG A 318 27.19 15.69 -4.60
N ARG A 319 27.19 14.57 -5.32
CA ARG A 319 27.67 14.50 -6.71
C ARG A 319 26.81 13.56 -7.55
N GLN A 320 26.48 13.99 -8.76
CA GLN A 320 25.59 13.25 -9.67
C GLN A 320 26.12 11.86 -10.05
N CYS A 321 27.44 11.72 -10.16
CA CYS A 321 28.11 10.49 -10.56
C CYS A 321 28.49 9.56 -9.37
N SER A 322 28.03 9.85 -8.16
CA SER A 322 28.31 9.01 -6.97
C SER A 322 27.62 7.64 -7.02
N ARG A 323 26.49 7.52 -7.72
CA ARG A 323 25.76 6.25 -7.87
C ARG A 323 26.11 5.58 -9.20
N LYS A 324 26.48 4.30 -9.14
CA LYS A 324 26.73 3.42 -10.30
C LYS A 324 25.97 2.11 -10.09
N GLY A 325 24.74 2.04 -10.60
CA GLY A 325 23.84 0.91 -10.34
C GLY A 325 23.49 0.81 -8.86
N ASP A 326 23.79 -0.34 -8.26
CA ASP A 326 23.51 -0.68 -6.86
C ASP A 326 24.62 -0.22 -5.91
N ARG A 327 25.71 0.34 -6.44
CA ARG A 327 26.83 0.83 -5.66
C ARG A 327 26.83 2.36 -5.57
N PHE A 328 27.08 2.87 -4.37
CA PHE A 328 27.40 4.26 -4.11
C PHE A 328 28.88 4.40 -3.75
N VAL A 329 29.53 5.42 -4.31
CA VAL A 329 30.91 5.81 -4.02
C VAL A 329 30.95 7.33 -3.84
N CYS A 330 31.32 7.80 -2.65
CA CYS A 330 31.57 9.21 -2.42
C CYS A 330 32.87 9.62 -3.11
N LEU A 331 32.83 10.67 -3.93
CA LEU A 331 34.01 11.17 -4.65
C LEU A 331 34.69 12.36 -3.94
N ALA A 332 34.24 12.71 -2.73
CA ALA A 332 34.98 13.66 -1.90
C ALA A 332 36.30 13.01 -1.46
N ALA A 333 37.41 13.72 -1.70
CA ALA A 333 38.75 13.24 -1.37
C ALA A 333 38.91 12.87 0.11
N SER A 334 38.19 13.56 1.00
CA SER A 334 38.21 13.35 2.46
C SER A 334 37.33 12.19 2.96
N CYS A 335 36.42 11.65 2.14
CA CYS A 335 35.46 10.64 2.58
C CYS A 335 35.69 9.30 1.88
N GLN A 336 35.64 9.30 0.54
CA GLN A 336 35.85 8.10 -0.29
C GLN A 336 35.01 6.87 0.11
N SER A 337 33.95 7.05 0.91
CA SER A 337 33.14 5.94 1.41
C SER A 337 32.45 5.22 0.26
N SER A 338 32.42 3.89 0.30
CA SER A 338 31.68 3.07 -0.64
C SER A 338 30.72 2.14 0.09
N MET A 339 29.48 2.06 -0.39
CA MET A 339 28.44 1.21 0.18
C MET A 339 27.37 0.90 -0.86
N ASP A 340 26.40 0.08 -0.49
CA ASP A 340 25.18 -0.14 -1.26
C ASP A 340 24.39 1.18 -1.42
N ALA A 341 23.89 1.44 -2.61
CA ALA A 341 23.21 2.69 -2.94
C ALA A 341 21.87 2.87 -2.21
N HIS A 342 21.15 1.79 -1.96
CA HIS A 342 19.90 1.80 -1.21
C HIS A 342 20.15 1.98 0.29
N ALA A 343 21.20 1.36 0.83
CA ALA A 343 21.65 1.63 2.21
C ALA A 343 22.06 3.10 2.38
N ASN A 344 22.81 3.67 1.44
CA ASN A 344 23.18 5.09 1.49
C ASN A 344 21.94 5.99 1.48
N ALA A 345 20.97 5.72 0.59
CA ALA A 345 19.74 6.50 0.51
C ALA A 345 18.89 6.39 1.80
N ALA A 346 18.79 5.19 2.39
CA ALA A 346 18.07 4.98 3.65
C ALA A 346 18.73 5.75 4.81
N ARG A 347 20.07 5.71 4.90
CA ARG A 347 20.85 6.50 5.87
C ARG A 347 20.68 8.00 5.65
N GLU A 348 20.70 8.46 4.40
CA GLU A 348 20.47 9.86 4.06
C GLU A 348 19.07 10.33 4.48
N MET A 349 18.04 9.49 4.30
CA MET A 349 16.69 9.80 4.81
C MET A 349 16.64 9.91 6.32
N LEU A 350 17.39 9.08 7.04
CA LEU A 350 17.54 9.20 8.49
C LEU A 350 18.20 10.55 8.86
N GLN A 351 19.32 10.90 8.24
CA GLN A 351 20.05 12.14 8.53
C GLN A 351 19.19 13.39 8.28
N ARG A 352 18.46 13.44 7.16
CA ARG A 352 17.50 14.52 6.88
C ARG A 352 16.36 14.56 7.89
N GLY A 353 15.84 13.40 8.25
CA GLY A 353 14.77 13.25 9.22
C GLY A 353 15.12 13.77 10.62
N LEU A 354 16.37 13.57 11.03
CA LEU A 354 16.93 14.06 12.29
C LEU A 354 17.33 15.54 12.24
N GLY A 355 17.35 16.16 11.05
CA GLY A 355 17.70 17.57 10.87
C GLY A 355 19.21 17.82 10.76
N HIS A 356 20.03 16.78 10.54
CA HIS A 356 21.48 16.92 10.37
C HIS A 356 21.86 17.51 9.00
N HIS A 357 20.96 17.42 8.01
CA HIS A 357 21.05 18.16 6.75
C HIS A 357 19.92 19.17 6.71
N GLN A 358 20.21 20.44 7.00
CA GLN A 358 19.30 21.52 6.64
C GLN A 358 19.18 21.53 5.12
N GLU A 359 17.94 21.47 4.61
CA GLU A 359 17.66 21.81 3.21
C GLU A 359 18.19 23.22 2.99
N ARG A 360 19.40 23.36 2.45
CA ARG A 360 19.85 24.65 1.94
C ARG A 360 18.84 25.02 0.87
N SER A 361 18.02 26.03 1.15
CA SER A 361 17.07 26.60 0.19
C SER A 361 17.84 26.91 -1.09
N PHE A 362 17.60 26.14 -2.14
CA PHE A 362 18.20 26.43 -3.44
C PHE A 362 17.37 27.51 -4.13
N PRO A 363 18.01 28.44 -4.86
CA PRO A 363 17.28 29.38 -5.70
C PRO A 363 16.44 28.59 -6.69
N THR A 364 15.17 28.96 -6.83
CA THR A 364 14.36 28.51 -7.95
C THR A 364 15.03 29.00 -9.23
N TRP A 365 15.48 28.07 -10.08
CA TRP A 365 15.83 28.39 -11.45
C TRP A 365 14.51 28.68 -12.17
N GLU A 366 14.27 29.96 -12.46
CA GLU A 366 13.21 30.43 -13.38
C GLU A 366 13.48 29.94 -14.80
#